data_AF-A0A366H5X3-F1
#
_entry.id   AF-A0A366H5X3-F1
#
_cell.length_a   1.000
_cell.length_b   1.000
_cell.length_c   1.000
_cell.angle_alpha   90.00
_cell.angle_beta   90.00
_cell.angle_gamma   90.00
#
_symmetry.space_group_name_H-M   'P 1'
#
loop_
_entity.id
_entity.type
_entity.pdbx_description
1 polymer ?
#
loop_
_entity_poly.entity_id
_entity_poly.type
_entity_poly.pdbx_seq_one_letter_code
_entity_poly.pdbx_strand_id
1 'polypeptide(L)'
;MVDKQDAGGKKASPSGAGNENGAQALPQDFETALAQLEALVAQMEGGSLPLEQSLAAYEKGVELARICQNLLDSAEQQVKVLQGNLLKPLADAPPGDEV
;
A
#
# COMPACT_ATOMS: atom_id res chain seq x y z
N MET A 1 -52.55 -32.57 -9.90
CA MET A 1 -52.39 -32.58 -8.43
C MET A 1 -51.55 -33.80 -8.04
N VAL A 2 -50.22 -33.70 -8.24
CA VAL A 2 -49.21 -34.49 -7.51
C VAL A 2 -47.96 -33.61 -7.46
N ASP A 3 -47.78 -32.96 -6.32
CA ASP A 3 -46.54 -32.34 -5.87
C ASP A 3 -45.47 -33.41 -5.58
N LYS A 4 -44.25 -33.21 -6.09
CA LYS A 4 -43.04 -33.82 -5.49
C LYS A 4 -41.76 -33.06 -5.86
N GLN A 5 -41.53 -31.98 -5.13
CA GLN A 5 -40.35 -31.74 -4.29
C GLN A 5 -38.93 -32.01 -4.83
N ASP A 6 -38.19 -30.90 -4.85
CA ASP A 6 -36.76 -30.67 -4.61
C ASP A 6 -35.99 -31.75 -3.83
N ALA A 7 -34.78 -32.08 -4.31
CA ALA A 7 -33.60 -32.29 -3.47
C ALA A 7 -32.30 -32.25 -4.30
N GLY A 8 -31.41 -31.35 -3.91
CA GLY A 8 -30.11 -31.09 -4.53
C GLY A 8 -29.09 -32.23 -4.46
N GLY A 9 -28.13 -32.15 -5.39
CA GLY A 9 -27.00 -33.06 -5.53
C GLY A 9 -25.72 -32.33 -5.96
N LYS A 10 -25.02 -31.78 -4.96
CA LYS A 10 -23.56 -31.88 -4.80
C LYS A 10 -22.65 -31.07 -5.75
N LYS A 11 -22.22 -29.92 -5.22
CA LYS A 11 -20.92 -29.23 -5.36
C LYS A 11 -19.92 -29.88 -6.34
N ALA A 12 -19.75 -29.26 -7.49
CA ALA A 12 -18.46 -29.23 -8.18
C ALA A 12 -17.88 -27.83 -8.00
N SER A 13 -17.07 -27.66 -6.95
CA SER A 13 -16.18 -26.50 -6.83
C SER A 13 -15.16 -26.55 -7.97
N PRO A 14 -14.82 -25.41 -8.62
CA PRO A 14 -13.66 -25.36 -9.48
C PRO A 14 -12.40 -25.51 -8.61
N SER A 15 -11.77 -26.67 -8.71
CA SER A 15 -10.49 -26.96 -8.07
C SER A 15 -9.36 -26.43 -8.94
N GLY A 16 -8.56 -25.50 -8.39
CA GLY A 16 -7.22 -25.20 -8.87
C GLY A 16 -6.99 -23.76 -9.33
N ALA A 17 -7.24 -22.77 -8.46
CA ALA A 17 -6.54 -21.49 -8.59
C ALA A 17 -5.04 -21.75 -8.33
N GLY A 18 -4.25 -21.66 -9.40
CA GLY A 18 -2.80 -21.75 -9.33
C GLY A 18 -2.27 -20.63 -8.41
N ASN A 19 -1.48 -21.03 -7.43
CA ASN A 19 -0.75 -20.14 -6.54
C ASN A 19 0.29 -19.35 -7.36
N GLU A 20 -0.06 -18.13 -7.74
CA GLU A 20 0.82 -17.14 -8.36
C GLU A 20 1.61 -16.35 -7.29
N ASN A 21 2.36 -17.05 -6.45
CA ASN A 21 3.39 -16.41 -5.62
C ASN A 21 4.77 -16.63 -6.24
N GLY A 22 5.31 -15.58 -6.86
CA GLY A 22 6.71 -15.56 -7.24
C GLY A 22 7.09 -14.32 -8.03
N ALA A 23 7.55 -13.29 -7.30
CA ALA A 23 8.10 -12.01 -7.78
C ALA A 23 7.09 -10.96 -8.26
N GLN A 24 6.23 -10.48 -7.35
CA GLN A 24 5.61 -9.16 -7.55
C GLN A 24 6.66 -8.07 -7.30
N ALA A 25 6.88 -7.22 -8.31
CA ALA A 25 7.82 -6.12 -8.26
C ALA A 25 7.43 -5.09 -7.19
N LEU A 26 8.43 -4.41 -6.64
CA LEU A 26 8.23 -3.39 -5.61
C LEU A 26 7.42 -2.20 -6.18
N PRO A 27 6.35 -1.79 -5.48
CA PRO A 27 5.54 -0.66 -5.91
C PRO A 27 6.34 0.64 -5.92
N GLN A 28 6.11 1.47 -6.94
CA GLN A 28 6.78 2.77 -7.10
C GLN A 28 5.96 3.93 -6.53
N ASP A 29 4.66 3.72 -6.26
CA ASP A 29 3.72 4.75 -5.79
C ASP A 29 3.18 4.42 -4.40
N PHE A 30 2.87 5.48 -3.63
CA PHE A 30 2.55 5.40 -2.20
C PHE A 30 1.30 4.54 -1.92
N GLU A 31 0.20 4.79 -2.63
CA GLU A 31 -1.06 4.07 -2.44
C GLU A 31 -0.90 2.56 -2.63
N THR A 32 -0.12 2.16 -3.64
CA THR A 32 0.13 0.75 -3.93
C THR A 32 1.02 0.12 -2.85
N ALA A 33 2.06 0.82 -2.41
CA ALA A 33 2.94 0.35 -1.34
C ALA A 33 2.19 0.19 -0.01
N LEU A 34 1.33 1.16 0.33
CA LEU A 34 0.50 1.12 1.52
C LEU A 34 -0.52 -0.03 1.46
N ALA A 35 -1.25 -0.17 0.36
CA ALA A 35 -2.24 -1.24 0.20
C ALA A 35 -1.59 -2.65 0.30
N GLN A 36 -0.39 -2.83 -0.26
CA GLN A 36 0.35 -4.08 -0.13
C GLN A 36 0.80 -4.33 1.32
N LEU A 37 1.21 -3.29 2.04
CA LEU A 37 1.61 -3.39 3.43
C LEU A 37 0.43 -3.77 4.32
N GLU A 38 -0.71 -3.11 4.14
CA GLU A 38 -1.95 -3.41 4.88
C GLU A 38 -2.42 -4.85 4.64
N ALA A 39 -2.41 -5.31 3.39
CA ALA A 39 -2.77 -6.68 3.05
C ALA A 39 -1.82 -7.70 3.70
N LEU A 40 -0.52 -7.40 3.71
CA LEU A 40 0.48 -8.25 4.34
C LEU A 40 0.34 -8.30 5.87
N VAL A 41 0.08 -7.16 6.52
CA VAL A 41 -0.19 -7.10 7.96
C VAL A 41 -1.45 -7.91 8.30
N ALA A 42 -2.53 -7.73 7.54
CA ALA A 42 -3.77 -8.49 7.74
C ALA A 42 -3.54 -10.01 7.61
N GLN A 43 -2.66 -10.43 6.70
CA GLN A 43 -2.26 -11.83 6.57
C GLN A 43 -1.48 -12.32 7.80
N MET A 44 -0.55 -11.51 8.33
CA MET A 44 0.24 -11.82 9.53
C MET A 44 -0.62 -11.93 10.79
N GLU A 45 -1.62 -11.06 10.94
CA GLU A 45 -2.56 -11.08 12.07
C GLU A 45 -3.47 -12.32 12.08
N GLY A 46 -3.63 -12.99 10.93
CA GLY A 46 -4.37 -14.24 10.81
C GLY A 46 -3.74 -15.44 11.55
N GLY A 47 -2.51 -15.31 12.08
CA GLY A 47 -1.90 -16.23 13.04
C GLY A 47 -1.61 -17.66 12.55
N SER A 48 -1.79 -17.94 11.25
CA SER A 48 -1.69 -19.27 10.65
C SER A 48 -0.50 -19.41 9.68
N LEU A 49 0.37 -18.40 9.63
CA LEU A 49 1.59 -18.41 8.82
C LEU A 49 2.67 -19.29 9.46
N PRO A 50 3.28 -20.22 8.70
CA PRO A 50 4.50 -20.91 9.12
C PRO A 50 5.62 -19.92 9.45
N LEU A 51 6.58 -20.32 10.31
CA LEU A 51 7.68 -19.46 10.75
C LEU A 51 8.46 -18.85 9.58
N GLU A 52 8.86 -19.66 8.60
CA GLU A 52 9.61 -19.15 7.43
C GLU A 52 8.82 -18.12 6.62
N GLN A 53 7.51 -18.34 6.45
CA GLN A 53 6.66 -17.38 5.75
C GLN A 53 6.44 -16.11 6.58
N SER A 54 6.41 -16.23 7.92
CA SER A 54 6.30 -15.08 8.82
C SER A 54 7.54 -14.20 8.75
N LEU A 55 8.74 -14.80 8.65
CA LEU A 55 9.99 -14.07 8.47
C LEU A 55 10.03 -13.37 7.11
N ALA A 56 9.67 -14.08 6.03
CA ALA A 56 9.60 -13.49 4.69
C ALA A 56 8.57 -12.35 4.61
N ALA A 57 7.41 -12.52 5.25
CA ALA A 57 6.39 -11.47 5.33
C ALA A 57 6.92 -10.25 6.08
N TYR A 58 7.60 -10.45 7.22
CA TYR A 58 8.20 -9.37 7.98
C TYR A 58 9.25 -8.59 7.16
N GLU A 59 10.16 -9.26 6.47
CA GLU A 59 11.16 -8.61 5.60
C GLU A 59 10.50 -7.76 4.52
N LYS A 60 9.50 -8.32 3.83
CA LYS A 60 8.72 -7.59 2.83
C LYS A 60 7.97 -6.40 3.44
N GLY A 61 7.40 -6.56 4.63
CA GLY A 61 6.72 -5.50 5.35
C GLY A 61 7.65 -4.33 5.70
N VAL A 62 8.87 -4.64 6.15
CA VAL A 62 9.91 -3.62 6.41
C VAL A 62 10.28 -2.88 5.13
N GLU A 63 10.41 -3.59 4.00
CA GLU A 63 10.73 -2.98 2.72
C GLU A 63 9.61 -2.05 2.22
N LEU A 64 8.36 -2.50 2.26
CA LEU A 64 7.19 -1.69 1.91
C LEU A 64 7.08 -0.45 2.80
N ALA A 65 7.28 -0.59 4.11
CA ALA A 65 7.26 0.53 5.04
C ALA A 65 8.35 1.56 4.70
N ARG A 66 9.57 1.12 4.35
CA ARG A 66 10.65 2.01 3.90
C ARG A 66 10.30 2.75 2.62
N ILE A 67 9.67 2.08 1.66
CA ILE A 67 9.20 2.72 0.42
C ILE A 67 8.20 3.82 0.74
N CYS A 68 7.20 3.54 1.59
CA CYS A 68 6.22 4.54 2.02
C CYS A 68 6.90 5.76 2.67
N GLN A 69 7.85 5.56 3.58
CA GLN A 69 8.59 6.65 4.22
C GLN A 69 9.37 7.48 3.20
N ASN A 70 10.12 6.85 2.30
CA ASN A 70 10.89 7.57 1.28
C ASN A 70 10.02 8.43 0.36
N LEU A 71 8.81 7.94 0.02
CA LEU A 71 7.85 8.68 -0.79
C LEU A 71 7.28 9.88 -0.02
N LEU A 72 6.99 9.73 1.27
CA LEU A 72 6.56 10.83 2.14
C LEU A 72 7.66 11.87 2.31
N ASP A 73 8.91 11.46 2.54
CA ASP A 73 10.07 12.35 2.64
C ASP A 73 10.25 13.17 1.36
N SER A 74 10.12 12.51 0.21
CA SER A 74 10.19 13.15 -1.11
C SER A 74 9.07 14.17 -1.31
N ALA A 75 7.85 13.87 -0.84
CA ALA A 75 6.72 14.81 -0.89
C ALA A 75 6.95 16.00 0.06
N GLU A 76 7.43 15.77 1.28
CA GLU A 76 7.73 16.81 2.25
C GLU A 76 8.81 17.77 1.72
N GLN A 77 9.87 17.24 1.10
CA GLN A 77 10.93 18.04 0.50
C GLN A 77 10.39 18.94 -0.63
N GLN A 78 9.50 18.42 -1.48
CA GLN A 78 8.87 19.21 -2.53
C GLN A 78 8.03 20.36 -1.96
N VAL A 79 7.24 20.10 -0.90
CA VAL A 79 6.46 21.13 -0.20
C VAL A 79 7.37 22.21 0.38
N LYS A 80 8.47 21.84 1.03
CA LYS A 80 9.45 22.80 1.58
C LYS A 80 10.04 23.71 0.50
N VAL A 81 10.42 23.15 -0.65
CA VAL A 81 10.94 23.94 -1.78
C VAL A 81 9.90 24.91 -2.30
N LEU A 82 8.64 24.46 -2.47
CA LEU A 82 7.55 25.32 -2.93
C LEU A 82 7.27 26.47 -1.95
N GLN A 83 7.28 26.20 -0.63
CA GLN A 83 7.12 27.22 0.40
C GLN A 83 8.28 28.23 0.38
N GLY A 84 9.52 27.76 0.29
CA GLY A 84 10.70 28.64 0.18
C GLY A 84 10.65 29.53 -1.06
N ASN A 85 10.24 28.96 -2.20
CA ASN A 85 10.06 29.70 -3.44
C ASN A 85 8.90 30.70 -3.39
N LEU A 86 7.85 30.42 -2.59
CA LEU A 86 6.74 31.34 -2.40
C LEU A 86 7.11 32.52 -1.49
N LEU A 87 7.96 32.29 -0.47
CA LEU A 87 8.43 33.32 0.46
C LEU A 87 9.50 34.25 -0.16
N LYS A 88 10.31 33.75 -1.08
CA LYS A 88 11.41 34.53 -1.69
C LYS A 88 10.94 35.81 -2.43
N PRO A 89 9.86 35.78 -3.25
CA PRO A 89 9.30 36.98 -3.86
C PRO A 89 8.77 38.05 -2.89
N LEU A 90 8.39 37.67 -1.66
CA LEU A 90 7.91 38.62 -0.63
C LEU A 90 9.07 39.24 0.14
N ALA A 91 10.17 38.50 0.33
CA ALA A 91 11.36 38.99 1.01
C ALA A 91 12.21 39.92 0.13
N ASP A 92 12.19 39.72 -1.19
CA ASP A 92 12.91 40.55 -2.16
C ASP A 92 12.08 41.76 -2.64
N ALA A 93 10.87 41.97 -2.08
CA ALA A 93 10.13 43.20 -2.30
C ALA A 93 10.90 44.37 -1.66
N PRO A 94 11.21 45.45 -2.40
CA PRO A 94 11.88 46.60 -1.81
C PRO A 94 11.04 47.11 -0.62
N PRO A 95 11.67 47.49 0.51
CA PRO A 95 10.94 48.11 1.61
C PRO A 95 10.18 49.29 1.02
N GLY A 96 8.85 49.27 1.17
CA GLY A 96 7.99 50.29 0.59
C GLY A 96 8.50 51.68 0.95
N ASP A 97 8.54 52.56 -0.05
CA ASP A 97 8.51 54.00 0.15
C ASP A 97 7.28 54.33 1.01
N GLU A 98 7.46 54.38 2.34
CA GLU A 98 6.55 55.10 3.23
C GLU A 98 6.80 56.59 3.04
N VAL A 99 5.92 57.22 2.25
CA VAL A 99 5.78 58.68 2.12
C VAL A 99 5.02 59.27 3.29
#